data_AF-A0A162T253-F1
#
_entry.id   AF-A0A162T253-F1
#
_cell.length_a   1.000
_cell.length_b   1.000
_cell.length_c   1.000
_cell.angle_alpha   90.00
_cell.angle_beta   90.00
_cell.angle_gamma   90.00
#
_symmetry.space_group_name_H-M   'P 1'
#
loop_
_entity.id
_entity.type
_entity.pdbx_description
1 polymer ?
#
loop_
_entity_poly.entity_id
_entity_poly.type
_entity_poly.pdbx_seq_one_letter_code
_entity_poly.pdbx_strand_id
1 'polypeptide(L)'
;MDKTEAQLKARLFGCDREEVDKHIKDIKLANKEKIEELKRNLSAINAENEKLSEEIQKLKDEMKFEMKSEKFMEFVLKKSEEIILIINKVSSDEISRITLSGKTQESIFNKKIEEYNSIIKSTQEDLNILLKKQLKKNEILSEDVKKFIKDKCKCDSVNYDELQVNIQTPPIEYEDTPHTENVENHSGEESFKKSADNYINRDEKIKIKDIVEEHQIDKVENQSTAEIIKSQLKSTDIEEDIDQIRSKYLIGKIAGKDLIDNMGNIIIGKNSIITEQTISKAGREGKLPELIVNMTLLDI
;
A
#
# COMPACT_ATOMS: atom_id res chain seq x y z
N MET A 1 68.49 79.75 75.82
CA MET A 1 67.95 80.29 74.56
C MET A 1 67.90 79.13 73.60
N ASP A 2 66.78 78.43 73.41
CA ASP A 2 66.81 77.24 72.53
C ASP A 2 65.46 76.79 71.96
N LYS A 3 64.32 77.12 72.60
CA LYS A 3 63.02 76.65 72.09
C LYS A 3 62.48 77.45 70.91
N THR A 4 62.78 78.74 70.82
CA THR A 4 62.30 79.61 69.73
C THR A 4 63.14 79.48 68.46
N GLU A 5 64.44 79.18 68.59
CA GLU A 5 65.34 79.00 67.44
C GLU A 5 65.14 77.65 66.74
N ALA A 6 64.84 76.59 67.51
CA ALA A 6 64.43 75.29 66.96
C ALA A 6 63.09 75.37 66.20
N GLN A 7 62.12 76.13 66.72
CA GLN A 7 60.83 76.33 66.06
C GLN A 7 60.92 77.19 64.80
N LEU A 8 61.85 78.15 64.74
CA LEU A 8 62.12 78.94 63.55
C LEU A 8 62.86 78.13 62.48
N LYS A 9 63.84 77.28 62.85
CA LYS A 9 64.53 76.38 61.90
C LYS A 9 63.59 75.34 61.27
N ALA A 10 62.64 74.78 62.03
CA ALA A 10 61.63 73.85 61.51
C ALA A 10 60.61 74.50 60.56
N ARG A 11 60.43 75.84 60.64
CA ARG A 11 59.60 76.61 59.71
C ARG A 11 60.38 77.14 58.50
N LEU A 12 61.71 77.32 58.61
CA LEU A 12 62.56 77.85 57.55
C LEU A 12 63.13 76.78 56.60
N PHE A 13 63.40 75.58 57.11
CA PHE A 13 63.87 74.44 56.32
C PHE A 13 62.77 73.39 56.34
N GLY A 14 62.27 73.05 55.14
CA GLY A 14 61.07 72.25 54.93
C GLY A 14 61.02 70.90 55.66
N CYS A 15 59.86 70.24 55.53
CA CYS A 15 59.45 69.00 56.19
C CYS A 15 60.58 68.13 56.77
N ASP A 16 60.40 67.71 58.02
CA ASP A 16 61.32 66.81 58.70
C ASP A 16 61.56 65.55 57.85
N ARG A 17 62.85 65.24 57.62
CA ARG A 17 63.27 64.14 56.75
C ARG A 17 62.69 62.81 57.23
N GLU A 18 62.58 62.61 58.55
CA GLU A 18 62.04 61.38 59.12
C GLU A 18 60.53 61.23 58.84
N GLU A 19 59.76 62.31 58.90
CA GLU A 19 58.34 62.33 58.57
C GLU A 19 58.11 62.04 57.08
N VAL A 20 58.93 62.65 56.21
CA VAL A 20 58.88 62.40 54.77
C VAL A 20 59.24 60.95 54.46
N ASP A 21 60.29 60.41 55.07
CA ASP A 21 60.72 59.01 54.87
C ASP A 21 59.65 58.02 55.36
N LYS A 22 58.97 58.31 56.47
CA LYS A 22 57.84 57.53 56.97
C LYS A 22 56.67 57.56 55.98
N HIS A 23 56.29 58.76 55.51
CA HIS A 23 55.21 58.91 54.54
C HIS A 23 55.50 58.19 53.22
N ILE A 24 56.75 58.27 52.72
CA ILE A 24 57.19 57.53 51.53
C ILE A 24 57.11 56.02 51.74
N LYS A 25 57.47 55.51 52.93
CA LYS A 25 57.33 54.08 53.26
C LYS A 25 55.87 53.64 53.29
N ASP A 26 55.00 54.44 53.90
CA ASP A 26 53.55 54.15 53.96
C ASP A 26 52.93 54.13 52.57
N ILE A 27 53.26 55.10 51.71
CA ILE A 27 52.83 55.13 50.29
C ILE A 27 53.35 53.90 49.55
N LYS A 28 54.62 53.52 49.73
CA LYS A 28 55.19 52.33 49.09
C LYS A 28 54.49 51.06 49.53
N LEU A 29 54.14 50.94 50.81
CA LEU A 29 53.41 49.80 51.35
C LEU A 29 51.98 49.73 50.78
N ALA A 30 51.23 50.84 50.82
CA ALA A 30 49.88 50.92 50.27
C ALA A 30 49.85 50.63 48.76
N ASN A 31 50.82 51.14 48.00
CA ASN A 31 50.95 50.84 46.57
C ASN A 31 51.26 49.35 46.33
N LYS A 32 52.12 48.75 47.17
CA LYS A 32 52.43 47.32 47.09
C LYS A 32 51.19 46.48 47.34
N GLU A 33 50.41 46.80 48.37
CA GLU A 33 49.15 46.11 48.67
C GLU A 33 48.14 46.23 47.52
N LYS A 34 47.98 47.42 46.95
CA LYS A 34 47.09 47.66 45.81
C LYS A 34 47.54 46.91 44.55
N ILE A 35 48.86 46.81 44.30
CA ILE A 35 49.41 46.01 43.21
C ILE A 35 49.08 44.53 43.41
N GLU A 36 49.23 44.00 44.62
CA GLU A 36 48.92 42.59 44.93
C GLU A 36 47.41 42.29 44.88
N GLU A 37 46.56 43.25 45.22
CA GLU A 37 45.11 43.15 45.02
C GLU A 37 44.75 43.13 43.53
N LEU A 38 45.30 44.07 42.73
CA LEU A 38 45.06 44.12 41.30
C LEU A 38 45.54 42.85 40.59
N LYS A 39 46.68 42.28 40.98
CA LYS A 39 47.16 41.00 40.45
C LYS A 39 46.19 39.85 40.74
N ARG A 40 45.63 39.79 41.95
CA ARG A 40 44.64 38.77 42.32
C ARG A 40 43.37 38.90 41.48
N ASN A 41 42.88 40.12 41.31
CA ASN A 41 41.69 40.38 40.48
C ASN A 41 41.95 40.02 39.00
N LEU A 42 43.11 40.39 38.46
CA LEU A 42 43.50 40.05 37.10
C LEU A 42 43.59 38.52 36.91
N SER A 43 44.17 37.81 37.88
CA SER A 43 44.21 36.35 37.86
C SER A 43 42.81 35.71 37.92
N ALA A 44 41.90 36.26 38.73
CA ALA A 44 40.52 35.77 38.83
C ALA A 44 39.75 35.98 37.52
N ILE A 45 39.87 37.17 36.93
CA ILE A 45 39.24 37.51 35.65
C ILE A 45 39.79 36.63 34.51
N ASN A 46 41.10 36.38 34.49
CA ASN A 46 41.69 35.49 33.49
C ASN A 46 41.17 34.06 33.63
N ALA A 47 41.06 33.54 34.85
CA ALA A 47 40.50 32.21 35.08
C ALA A 47 39.02 32.12 34.67
N GLU A 48 38.24 33.18 34.87
CA GLU A 48 36.86 33.26 34.40
C GLU A 48 36.78 33.31 32.87
N ASN A 49 37.63 34.11 32.21
CA ASN A 49 37.72 34.17 30.76
C ASN A 49 38.10 32.82 30.14
N GLU A 50 39.01 32.09 30.76
CA GLU A 50 39.37 30.73 30.32
C GLU A 50 38.15 29.79 30.41
N LYS A 51 37.42 29.80 31.54
CA LYS A 51 36.20 29.00 31.71
C LYS A 51 35.13 29.35 30.67
N LEU A 52 34.86 30.63 30.45
CA LEU A 52 33.88 31.08 29.47
C LEU A 52 34.30 30.69 28.05
N SER A 53 35.59 30.77 27.73
CA SER A 53 36.10 30.31 26.43
C SER A 53 35.91 28.81 26.22
N GLU A 54 36.11 28.00 27.26
CA GLU A 54 35.83 26.55 27.21
C GLU A 54 34.34 26.26 27.01
N GLU A 55 33.46 26.99 27.71
CA GLU A 55 32.00 26.84 27.59
C GLU A 55 31.51 27.23 26.19
N ILE A 56 32.00 28.34 25.64
CA ILE A 56 31.71 28.75 24.26
C ILE A 56 32.16 27.67 23.27
N GLN A 57 33.30 27.03 23.51
CA GLN A 57 33.79 25.97 22.62
C GLN A 57 32.90 24.72 22.69
N LYS A 58 32.46 24.31 23.88
CA LYS A 58 31.51 23.19 24.05
C LYS A 58 30.19 23.46 23.33
N LEU A 59 29.60 24.64 23.52
CA LEU A 59 28.37 25.04 22.84
C LEU A 59 28.53 25.06 21.31
N LYS A 60 29.67 25.52 20.80
CA LYS A 60 29.97 25.45 19.36
C LYS A 60 30.01 24.01 18.84
N ASP A 61 30.61 23.11 19.60
CA ASP A 61 30.72 21.70 19.21
C ASP A 61 29.35 20.99 19.27
N GLU A 62 28.51 21.31 20.26
CA GLU A 62 27.11 20.87 20.36
C GLU A 62 26.27 21.35 19.17
N MET A 63 26.30 22.65 18.85
CA MET A 63 25.60 23.19 17.68
C MET A 63 26.06 22.52 16.37
N LYS A 64 27.36 22.20 16.25
CA LYS A 64 27.91 21.52 15.07
C LYS A 64 27.42 20.08 14.94
N PHE A 65 27.12 19.42 16.07
CA PHE A 65 26.50 18.10 16.11
C PHE A 65 25.02 18.18 15.69
N GLU A 66 24.27 19.14 16.21
CA GLU A 66 22.86 19.35 15.84
C GLU A 66 22.69 19.64 14.34
N MET A 67 23.53 20.50 13.74
CA MET A 67 23.50 20.75 12.29
C MET A 67 23.76 19.51 11.45
N LYS A 68 24.54 18.53 11.94
CA LYS A 68 24.74 17.26 11.23
C LYS A 68 23.49 16.38 11.31
N SER A 69 22.80 16.40 12.46
CA SER A 69 21.53 15.71 12.65
C SER A 69 20.44 16.28 11.73
N GLU A 70 20.36 17.61 11.62
CA GLU A 70 19.40 18.29 10.73
C GLU A 70 19.60 17.91 9.26
N LYS A 71 20.84 17.93 8.76
CA LYS A 71 21.15 17.49 7.39
C LYS A 71 20.81 16.03 7.14
N PHE A 72 21.00 15.17 8.14
CA PHE A 72 20.59 13.78 8.05
C PHE A 72 19.06 13.65 7.98
N MET A 73 18.33 14.39 8.81
CA MET A 73 16.87 14.42 8.79
C MET A 73 16.33 14.94 7.44
N GLU A 74 16.93 16.00 6.89
CA GLU A 74 16.60 16.52 5.56
C GLU A 74 16.81 15.46 4.47
N PHE A 75 17.93 14.72 4.53
CA PHE A 75 18.19 13.61 3.62
C PHE A 75 17.15 12.49 3.76
N VAL A 76 16.80 12.11 4.99
CA VAL A 76 15.78 11.08 5.26
C VAL A 76 14.41 11.52 4.76
N LEU A 77 14.03 12.78 4.98
CA LEU A 77 12.78 13.36 4.48
C LEU A 77 12.73 13.30 2.96
N LYS A 78 13.76 13.80 2.27
CA LYS A 78 13.85 13.74 0.81
C LYS A 78 13.75 12.31 0.27
N LYS A 79 14.43 11.36 0.92
CA LYS A 79 14.34 9.94 0.54
C LYS A 79 12.95 9.36 0.78
N SER A 80 12.29 9.74 1.87
CA SER A 80 10.92 9.31 2.15
C SER A 80 9.94 9.82 1.10
N GLU A 81 10.10 11.07 0.62
CA GLU A 81 9.29 11.65 -0.45
C GLU A 81 9.48 10.90 -1.77
N GLU A 82 10.73 10.60 -2.15
CA GLU A 82 11.04 9.79 -3.33
C GLU A 82 10.37 8.40 -3.27
N ILE A 83 10.38 7.76 -2.09
CA ILE A 83 9.73 6.46 -1.88
C ILE A 83 8.21 6.59 -2.01
N ILE A 84 7.59 7.63 -1.43
CA ILE A 84 6.15 7.88 -1.55
C ILE A 84 5.74 8.05 -3.02
N LEU A 85 6.54 8.77 -3.81
CA LEU A 85 6.28 8.94 -5.24
C LEU A 85 6.31 7.62 -6.00
N ILE A 86 7.28 6.75 -5.70
CA ILE A 86 7.38 5.42 -6.30
C ILE A 86 6.17 4.56 -5.91
N ILE A 87 5.79 4.54 -4.63
CA ILE A 87 4.64 3.77 -4.12
C ILE A 87 3.35 4.23 -4.80
N ASN A 88 3.13 5.53 -4.93
CA ASN A 88 1.94 6.06 -5.59
C ASN A 88 1.88 5.69 -7.07
N LYS A 89 3.03 5.75 -7.76
CA LYS A 89 3.11 5.34 -9.17
C LYS A 89 2.80 3.85 -9.34
N VAL A 90 3.45 2.99 -8.55
CA VAL A 90 3.22 1.53 -8.61
C VAL A 90 1.77 1.19 -8.28
N SER A 91 1.20 1.81 -7.25
CA SER A 91 -0.21 1.62 -6.87
C SER A 91 -1.15 2.04 -8.00
N SER A 92 -0.91 3.18 -8.65
CA SER A 92 -1.72 3.66 -9.78
C SER A 92 -1.65 2.71 -10.98
N ASP A 93 -0.46 2.22 -11.30
CA ASP A 93 -0.25 1.25 -12.39
C ASP A 93 -0.93 -0.09 -12.09
N GLU A 94 -0.88 -0.55 -10.84
CA GLU A 94 -1.56 -1.78 -10.39
C GLU A 94 -3.09 -1.64 -10.44
N ILE A 95 -3.64 -0.53 -9.95
CA ILE A 95 -5.08 -0.23 -10.06
C ILE A 95 -5.51 -0.23 -11.53
N SER A 96 -4.72 0.36 -12.41
CA SER A 96 -5.01 0.41 -13.85
C SER A 96 -5.03 -1.00 -14.47
N ARG A 97 -4.07 -1.85 -14.13
CA ARG A 97 -4.01 -3.25 -14.59
C ARG A 97 -5.21 -4.07 -14.09
N ILE A 98 -5.51 -3.99 -12.79
CA ILE A 98 -6.66 -4.70 -12.20
C ILE A 98 -7.97 -4.25 -12.85
N THR A 99 -8.14 -2.94 -13.04
CA THR A 99 -9.33 -2.37 -13.68
C THR A 99 -9.48 -2.87 -15.12
N LEU A 100 -8.38 -2.92 -15.88
CA LEU A 100 -8.40 -3.41 -17.25
C LEU A 100 -8.76 -4.90 -17.30
N SER A 101 -8.10 -5.74 -16.50
CA SER A 101 -8.39 -7.18 -16.44
C SER A 101 -9.83 -7.45 -16.00
N GLY A 102 -10.33 -6.68 -15.03
CA GLY A 102 -11.72 -6.77 -14.57
C GLY A 102 -12.71 -6.46 -15.68
N LYS A 103 -12.51 -5.36 -16.42
CA LYS A 103 -13.34 -5.00 -17.59
C LYS A 103 -13.31 -6.05 -18.69
N THR A 104 -12.15 -6.66 -18.95
CA THR A 104 -12.04 -7.75 -19.94
C THR A 104 -12.84 -8.96 -19.51
N GLN A 105 -12.74 -9.37 -18.23
CA GLN A 105 -13.53 -10.48 -17.70
C GLN A 105 -15.04 -10.19 -17.73
N GLU A 106 -15.44 -8.98 -17.34
CA GLU A 106 -16.83 -8.52 -17.40
C GLU A 106 -17.38 -8.61 -18.82
N SER A 107 -16.61 -8.17 -19.83
CA SER A 107 -17.01 -8.29 -21.24
C SER A 107 -17.18 -9.75 -21.68
N ILE A 108 -16.32 -10.66 -21.22
CA ILE A 108 -16.44 -12.09 -21.51
C ILE A 108 -17.70 -12.68 -20.87
N PHE A 109 -17.99 -12.34 -19.61
CA PHE A 109 -19.19 -12.81 -18.93
C PHE A 109 -20.46 -12.26 -19.56
N ASN A 110 -20.48 -10.98 -19.93
CA ASN A 110 -21.62 -10.37 -20.62
C ASN A 110 -21.92 -11.07 -21.95
N LYS A 111 -20.89 -11.39 -22.75
CA LYS A 111 -21.07 -12.17 -23.99
C LYS A 111 -21.66 -13.56 -23.72
N LYS A 112 -21.19 -14.26 -22.69
CA LYS A 112 -21.75 -15.57 -22.30
C LYS A 112 -23.21 -15.47 -21.84
N ILE A 113 -23.56 -14.42 -21.11
CA ILE A 113 -24.94 -14.14 -20.69
C ILE A 113 -25.82 -13.92 -21.93
N GLU A 114 -25.36 -13.14 -22.90
CA GLU A 114 -26.08 -12.93 -24.18
C GLU A 114 -26.27 -14.24 -24.96
N GLU A 115 -25.25 -15.10 -25.02
CA GLU A 115 -25.33 -16.43 -25.63
C GLU A 115 -26.37 -17.31 -24.93
N TYR A 116 -26.32 -17.40 -23.59
CA TYR A 116 -27.29 -18.18 -22.81
C TYR A 116 -28.71 -17.66 -22.97
N ASN A 117 -28.91 -16.34 -22.96
CA ASN A 117 -30.22 -15.74 -23.19
C ASN A 117 -30.76 -16.07 -24.60
N SER A 118 -29.89 -16.09 -25.60
CA SER A 118 -30.27 -16.49 -26.97
C SER A 118 -30.70 -17.96 -27.05
N ILE A 119 -29.98 -18.85 -26.36
CA ILE A 119 -30.33 -20.28 -26.27
C ILE A 119 -31.66 -20.47 -25.53
N ILE A 120 -31.84 -19.81 -24.38
CA ILE A 120 -33.10 -19.83 -23.62
C ILE A 120 -34.26 -19.40 -24.51
N LYS A 121 -34.11 -18.30 -25.25
CA LYS A 121 -35.17 -17.82 -26.16
C LYS A 121 -35.49 -18.82 -27.27
N SER A 122 -34.47 -19.42 -27.89
CA SER A 122 -34.68 -20.45 -28.93
C SER A 122 -35.41 -21.68 -28.37
N THR A 123 -34.97 -22.17 -27.21
CA THR A 123 -35.59 -23.35 -26.57
C THR A 123 -37.02 -23.08 -26.11
N GLN A 124 -37.32 -21.87 -25.63
CA GLN A 124 -38.70 -21.46 -25.32
C GLN A 124 -39.58 -21.49 -26.57
N GLU A 125 -39.08 -21.02 -27.72
CA GLU A 125 -39.83 -21.08 -28.98
C GLU A 125 -40.07 -22.52 -29.44
N ASP A 126 -39.04 -23.38 -29.36
CA ASP A 126 -39.18 -24.80 -29.70
C ASP A 126 -40.23 -25.51 -28.82
N LEU A 127 -40.22 -25.24 -27.51
CA LEU A 127 -41.21 -25.75 -26.57
C LEU A 127 -42.62 -25.25 -26.92
N ASN A 128 -42.77 -23.96 -27.26
CA ASN A 128 -44.04 -23.39 -27.68
C ASN A 128 -44.57 -24.07 -28.97
N ILE A 129 -43.70 -24.36 -29.93
CA ILE A 129 -44.07 -25.10 -31.14
C ILE A 129 -44.52 -26.52 -30.82
N LEU A 130 -43.79 -27.24 -29.96
CA LEU A 130 -44.15 -28.58 -29.52
C LEU A 130 -45.49 -28.60 -28.77
N LEU A 131 -45.71 -27.63 -27.89
CA LEU A 131 -46.95 -27.49 -27.15
C LEU A 131 -48.14 -27.27 -28.09
N LYS A 132 -48.02 -26.34 -29.06
CA LYS A 132 -49.04 -26.10 -30.09
C LYS A 132 -49.36 -27.36 -30.91
N LYS A 133 -48.34 -28.16 -31.26
CA LYS A 133 -48.54 -29.44 -31.97
C LYS A 133 -49.31 -30.45 -31.12
N GLN A 134 -48.99 -30.57 -29.83
CA GLN A 134 -49.69 -31.47 -28.92
C GLN A 134 -51.15 -31.05 -28.71
N LEU A 135 -51.41 -29.75 -28.53
CA LEU A 135 -52.76 -29.22 -28.41
C LEU A 135 -53.62 -29.57 -29.63
N LYS A 136 -53.11 -29.34 -30.86
CA LYS A 136 -53.81 -29.73 -32.10
C LYS A 136 -54.08 -31.24 -32.17
N LYS A 137 -53.12 -32.07 -31.76
CA LYS A 137 -53.29 -33.53 -31.78
C LYS A 137 -54.38 -33.97 -30.81
N ASN A 138 -54.45 -33.34 -29.64
CA ASN A 138 -55.49 -33.59 -28.64
C ASN A 138 -56.88 -33.11 -29.11
N GLU A 139 -56.96 -31.98 -29.82
CA GLU A 139 -58.20 -31.50 -30.46
C GLU A 139 -58.72 -32.53 -31.48
N ILE A 140 -57.88 -33.01 -32.38
CA ILE A 140 -58.25 -34.04 -33.38
C ILE A 140 -58.72 -35.32 -32.68
N LEU A 141 -57.99 -35.78 -31.66
CA LEU A 141 -58.35 -36.99 -30.91
C LEU A 141 -59.72 -36.84 -30.23
N SER A 142 -60.00 -35.65 -29.67
CA SER A 142 -61.28 -35.31 -29.05
C SER A 142 -62.43 -35.36 -30.06
N GLU A 143 -62.23 -34.83 -31.27
CA GLU A 143 -63.21 -34.92 -32.36
C GLU A 143 -63.46 -36.36 -32.82
N ASP A 144 -62.39 -37.14 -32.99
CA ASP A 144 -62.47 -38.56 -33.39
C ASP A 144 -63.24 -39.38 -32.35
N VAL A 145 -62.99 -39.16 -31.05
CA VAL A 145 -63.72 -39.82 -29.96
C VAL A 145 -65.20 -39.43 -29.99
N LYS A 146 -65.53 -38.14 -30.14
CA LYS A 146 -66.92 -37.68 -30.25
C LYS A 146 -67.64 -38.36 -31.41
N LYS A 147 -66.99 -38.45 -32.58
CA LYS A 147 -67.53 -39.13 -33.76
C LYS A 147 -67.74 -40.62 -33.52
N PHE A 148 -66.76 -41.32 -32.95
CA PHE A 148 -66.86 -42.74 -32.64
C PHE A 148 -68.00 -43.06 -31.67
N ILE A 149 -68.20 -42.24 -30.63
CA ILE A 149 -69.31 -42.44 -29.70
C ILE A 149 -70.65 -42.24 -30.42
N LYS A 150 -70.77 -41.20 -31.25
CA LYS A 150 -71.98 -40.96 -32.06
C LYS A 150 -72.30 -42.12 -33.00
N ASP A 151 -71.29 -42.71 -33.63
CA ASP A 151 -71.47 -43.82 -34.59
C ASP A 151 -71.83 -45.15 -33.89
N LYS A 152 -71.31 -45.41 -32.69
CA LYS A 152 -71.60 -46.65 -31.94
C LYS A 152 -72.86 -46.59 -31.08
N CYS A 153 -73.16 -45.44 -30.47
CA CYS A 153 -74.32 -45.27 -29.62
C CYS A 153 -75.48 -44.75 -30.47
N LYS A 154 -76.29 -45.66 -31.04
CA LYS A 154 -77.60 -45.34 -31.62
C LYS A 154 -78.63 -44.99 -30.53
N CYS A 155 -78.32 -44.03 -29.66
CA CYS A 155 -79.26 -43.47 -28.71
C CYS A 155 -79.39 -41.96 -28.95
N ASP A 156 -80.58 -41.55 -29.39
CA ASP A 156 -80.93 -40.17 -29.77
C ASP A 156 -81.05 -39.21 -28.56
N SER A 157 -80.35 -39.43 -27.45
CA SER A 157 -80.56 -38.62 -26.24
C SER A 157 -79.37 -38.55 -25.29
N VAL A 158 -78.17 -38.27 -25.79
CA VAL A 158 -77.10 -37.77 -24.91
C VAL A 158 -76.70 -36.38 -25.38
N ASN A 159 -77.15 -35.38 -24.62
CA ASN A 159 -76.81 -33.98 -24.82
C ASN A 159 -75.33 -33.76 -24.43
N TYR A 160 -74.49 -33.52 -25.42
CA TYR A 160 -73.04 -33.35 -25.24
C TYR A 160 -72.64 -31.97 -24.70
N ASP A 161 -73.59 -31.03 -24.57
CA ASP A 161 -73.29 -29.68 -24.10
C ASP A 161 -73.01 -29.60 -22.58
N GLU A 162 -73.32 -30.64 -21.80
CA GLU A 162 -73.01 -30.71 -20.36
C GLU A 162 -71.63 -31.28 -20.02
N LEU A 163 -70.86 -31.75 -21.02
CA LEU A 163 -69.45 -32.18 -20.82
C LEU A 163 -68.47 -31.04 -21.09
N GLN A 164 -68.78 -29.83 -20.61
CA GLN A 164 -67.73 -28.82 -20.43
C GLN A 164 -66.84 -29.26 -19.28
N VAL A 165 -65.79 -30.02 -19.61
CA VAL A 165 -64.66 -30.18 -18.70
C VAL A 165 -64.10 -28.78 -18.50
N ASN A 166 -64.38 -28.19 -17.33
CA ASN A 166 -63.80 -26.94 -16.86
C ASN A 166 -62.28 -27.15 -16.71
N ILE A 167 -61.55 -27.10 -17.82
CA ILE A 167 -60.10 -26.96 -17.81
C ILE A 167 -59.86 -25.48 -17.55
N GLN A 168 -59.97 -25.12 -16.28
CA GLN A 168 -59.49 -23.86 -15.77
C GLN A 168 -57.97 -23.94 -15.90
N THR A 169 -57.43 -23.57 -17.07
CA THR A 169 -56.00 -23.30 -17.20
C THR A 169 -55.72 -22.16 -16.23
N PRO A 170 -54.92 -22.39 -15.16
CA PRO A 170 -54.52 -21.30 -14.30
C PRO A 170 -53.83 -20.25 -15.18
N PRO A 171 -54.05 -18.95 -14.95
CA PRO A 171 -53.35 -17.92 -15.68
C PRO A 171 -51.86 -18.14 -15.40
N ILE A 172 -51.10 -18.51 -16.42
CA ILE A 172 -49.66 -18.39 -16.37
C ILE A 172 -49.42 -16.90 -16.62
N GLU A 173 -49.46 -16.12 -15.53
CA GLU A 173 -48.88 -14.80 -15.49
C GLU A 173 -47.39 -14.97 -15.78
N TYR A 174 -47.00 -14.76 -17.04
CA TYR A 174 -45.63 -14.40 -17.34
C TYR A 174 -45.45 -13.01 -16.75
N GLU A 175 -44.97 -12.95 -15.50
CA GLU A 175 -44.31 -11.76 -15.04
C GLU A 175 -43.07 -11.58 -15.91
N ASP A 176 -43.21 -10.80 -16.99
CA ASP A 176 -42.11 -10.05 -17.60
C ASP A 176 -41.66 -8.97 -16.61
N THR A 177 -41.25 -9.37 -15.41
CA THR A 177 -40.45 -8.52 -14.55
C THR A 177 -39.00 -8.86 -14.87
N PRO A 178 -38.21 -7.93 -15.44
CA PRO A 178 -36.78 -8.08 -15.39
C PRO A 178 -36.44 -8.08 -13.91
N HIS A 179 -36.05 -9.24 -13.38
CA HIS A 179 -35.28 -9.30 -12.14
C HIS A 179 -33.95 -8.63 -12.44
N THR A 180 -33.95 -7.30 -12.44
CA THR A 180 -32.85 -6.56 -11.84
C THR A 180 -32.78 -7.09 -10.42
N GLU A 181 -31.89 -8.06 -10.19
CA GLU A 181 -31.24 -8.20 -8.90
C GLU A 181 -30.62 -6.83 -8.61
N ASN A 182 -31.42 -5.98 -7.96
CA ASN A 182 -30.89 -5.02 -7.02
C ASN A 182 -30.17 -5.88 -5.99
N VAL A 183 -28.88 -6.12 -6.27
CA VAL A 183 -27.89 -6.33 -5.23
C VAL A 183 -28.08 -5.11 -4.33
N GLU A 184 -28.79 -5.33 -3.23
CA GLU A 184 -28.78 -4.42 -2.10
C GLU A 184 -27.31 -4.25 -1.74
N ASN A 185 -26.76 -3.14 -2.23
CA ASN A 185 -25.69 -2.45 -1.57
C ASN A 185 -26.11 -2.33 -0.11
N HIS A 186 -25.58 -3.22 0.74
CA HIS A 186 -25.46 -2.91 2.15
C HIS A 186 -24.56 -1.67 2.24
N SER A 187 -25.22 -0.52 2.22
CA SER A 187 -24.74 0.76 2.67
C SER A 187 -24.41 0.65 4.16
N GLY A 188 -23.22 0.11 4.44
CA GLY A 188 -22.46 0.35 5.65
C GLY A 188 -21.47 1.50 5.44
N GLU A 189 -21.93 2.62 4.87
CA GLU A 189 -21.20 3.88 4.81
C GLU A 189 -22.07 5.02 5.37
N GLU A 190 -22.40 4.94 6.66
CA GLU A 190 -22.65 6.13 7.47
C GLU A 190 -21.93 5.99 8.81
N SER A 191 -20.62 6.20 8.76
CA SER A 191 -19.83 6.83 9.82
C SER A 191 -18.36 6.75 9.45
N PHE A 192 -17.85 7.64 8.60
CA PHE A 192 -16.45 8.15 8.62
C PHE A 192 -16.21 9.07 7.40
N LYS A 193 -16.91 10.21 7.33
CA LYS A 193 -16.44 11.40 6.58
C LYS A 193 -16.72 12.67 7.39
N LYS A 194 -15.80 12.97 8.31
CA LYS A 194 -15.41 14.35 8.67
C LYS A 194 -13.93 14.34 9.09
N SER A 195 -13.04 14.23 8.11
CA SER A 195 -11.67 14.80 8.14
C SER A 195 -10.88 14.30 6.93
N ALA A 196 -11.16 14.85 5.74
CA ALA A 196 -10.20 14.83 4.62
C ALA A 196 -10.52 15.89 3.54
N ASP A 197 -11.29 16.93 3.85
CA ASP A 197 -11.39 18.11 2.97
C ASP A 197 -10.36 19.14 3.42
N ASN A 198 -9.10 18.89 3.09
CA ASN A 198 -8.11 19.93 2.90
C ASN A 198 -6.94 19.36 2.10
N TYR A 199 -6.57 20.06 1.04
CA TYR A 199 -5.64 19.68 -0.03
C TYR A 199 -6.24 18.79 -1.11
N ILE A 200 -6.91 19.42 -2.08
CA ILE A 200 -6.40 19.58 -3.44
C ILE A 200 -7.27 20.63 -4.14
N ASN A 201 -6.68 21.79 -4.37
CA ASN A 201 -7.17 22.75 -5.35
C ASN A 201 -5.94 23.31 -6.05
N ARG A 202 -5.63 22.80 -7.24
CA ARG A 202 -5.60 23.57 -8.49
C ARG A 202 -4.84 22.84 -9.60
N ASP A 203 -5.50 22.85 -10.76
CA ASP A 203 -4.96 22.90 -12.11
C ASP A 203 -4.12 21.71 -12.60
N GLU A 204 -4.79 20.81 -13.34
CA GLU A 204 -4.44 20.57 -14.75
C GLU A 204 -5.56 19.78 -15.48
N LYS A 205 -6.28 20.48 -16.36
CA LYS A 205 -7.13 19.86 -17.39
C LYS A 205 -6.24 19.37 -18.51
N ILE A 206 -5.95 18.07 -18.57
CA ILE A 206 -5.43 17.43 -19.77
C ILE A 206 -6.56 16.66 -20.44
N LYS A 207 -6.88 17.11 -21.66
CA LYS A 207 -7.87 16.52 -22.57
C LYS A 207 -7.37 15.15 -23.03
N ILE A 208 -8.07 14.07 -22.66
CA ILE A 208 -7.93 12.77 -23.30
C ILE A 208 -9.08 12.65 -24.28
N LYS A 209 -8.84 13.04 -25.53
CA LYS A 209 -9.79 12.84 -26.63
C LYS A 209 -9.17 12.35 -27.94
N ASP A 210 -7.88 12.04 -27.93
CA ASP A 210 -7.20 11.49 -29.10
C ASP A 210 -6.49 10.20 -28.69
N ILE A 211 -6.38 9.25 -29.63
CA ILE A 211 -5.84 7.89 -29.56
C ILE A 211 -6.92 6.80 -29.41
N VAL A 212 -7.80 6.77 -30.41
CA VAL A 212 -8.28 5.54 -31.05
C VAL A 212 -7.94 5.69 -32.55
N GLU A 213 -7.59 4.57 -33.19
CA GLU A 213 -7.09 4.38 -34.58
C GLU A 213 -5.56 4.42 -34.67
N GLU A 214 -4.82 3.40 -35.13
CA GLU A 214 -5.10 2.28 -36.03
C GLU A 214 -4.50 0.98 -35.48
N HIS A 215 -5.04 -0.18 -35.87
CA HIS A 215 -4.30 -1.29 -36.49
C HIS A 215 -5.32 -2.31 -37.03
N GLN A 216 -5.48 -2.33 -38.35
CA GLN A 216 -6.20 -3.37 -39.09
C GLN A 216 -5.34 -4.63 -39.15
N ILE A 217 -5.91 -5.81 -38.86
CA ILE A 217 -5.45 -7.08 -39.42
C ILE A 217 -6.67 -7.91 -39.84
N ASP A 218 -6.58 -8.37 -41.09
CA ASP A 218 -7.59 -9.05 -41.88
C ASP A 218 -8.02 -10.43 -41.38
N LYS A 219 -9.22 -10.80 -41.83
CA LYS A 219 -9.80 -12.15 -41.79
C LYS A 219 -8.97 -13.14 -42.62
N VAL A 220 -8.58 -14.26 -42.02
CA VAL A 220 -8.42 -15.55 -42.71
C VAL A 220 -9.00 -16.66 -41.83
N GLU A 221 -9.89 -17.46 -42.43
CA GLU A 221 -10.60 -18.58 -41.83
C GLU A 221 -9.72 -19.82 -41.57
N ASN A 222 -10.15 -20.57 -40.55
CA ASN A 222 -10.01 -22.02 -40.38
C ASN A 222 -8.61 -22.65 -40.27
N GLN A 223 -8.14 -22.84 -39.03
CA GLN A 223 -7.73 -24.16 -38.49
C GLN A 223 -7.48 -24.09 -36.96
N SER A 224 -8.14 -25.00 -36.22
CA SER A 224 -7.91 -25.43 -34.83
C SER A 224 -7.54 -24.37 -33.78
N THR A 225 -8.57 -23.66 -33.28
CA THR A 225 -8.51 -22.73 -32.13
C THR A 225 -8.20 -23.39 -30.78
N ALA A 226 -8.10 -24.72 -30.71
CA ALA A 226 -7.85 -25.45 -29.45
C ALA A 226 -6.37 -25.53 -29.06
N GLU A 227 -5.42 -25.38 -29.99
CA GLU A 227 -3.97 -25.47 -29.70
C GLU A 227 -3.32 -24.11 -29.42
N ILE A 228 -3.90 -23.01 -29.92
CA ILE A 228 -3.39 -21.65 -29.71
C ILE A 228 -3.74 -21.15 -28.29
N ILE A 229 -4.94 -21.46 -27.79
CA ILE A 229 -5.37 -21.06 -26.44
C ILE A 229 -4.57 -21.80 -25.35
N LYS A 230 -4.10 -23.02 -25.63
CA LYS A 230 -3.29 -23.80 -24.68
C LYS A 230 -1.82 -23.37 -24.63
N SER A 231 -1.35 -22.61 -25.62
CA SER A 231 0.04 -22.12 -25.69
C SER A 231 0.20 -20.66 -25.25
N GLN A 232 -0.86 -19.83 -25.30
CA GLN A 232 -0.83 -18.42 -24.86
C GLN A 232 -1.20 -18.18 -23.39
N LEU A 233 -1.59 -19.22 -22.65
CA LEU A 233 -1.92 -19.16 -21.21
C LEU A 233 -0.84 -19.78 -20.30
N LYS A 234 0.36 -20.06 -20.81
CA LYS A 234 1.54 -20.19 -19.94
C LYS A 234 1.96 -18.78 -19.51
N SER A 235 1.27 -18.14 -18.57
CA SER A 235 1.56 -18.19 -17.13
C SER A 235 2.97 -17.77 -16.70
N THR A 236 3.87 -17.38 -17.62
CA THR A 236 5.23 -16.96 -17.27
C THR A 236 5.22 -15.78 -16.31
N ASP A 237 4.36 -14.79 -16.56
CA ASP A 237 4.33 -13.57 -15.73
C ASP A 237 3.79 -13.87 -14.32
N ILE A 238 2.80 -14.75 -14.19
CA ILE A 238 2.22 -15.12 -12.89
C ILE A 238 3.15 -16.07 -12.12
N GLU A 239 3.81 -17.01 -12.79
CA GLU A 239 4.76 -17.92 -12.15
C GLU A 239 6.00 -17.17 -11.67
N GLU A 240 6.52 -16.22 -12.46
CA GLU A 240 7.63 -15.36 -12.06
C GLU A 240 7.26 -14.48 -10.86
N ASP A 241 6.07 -13.89 -10.84
CA ASP A 241 5.59 -13.09 -9.70
C ASP A 241 5.45 -13.93 -8.43
N ILE A 242 4.91 -15.14 -8.54
CA ILE A 242 4.78 -16.07 -7.40
C ILE A 242 6.15 -16.46 -6.84
N ASP A 243 7.13 -16.73 -7.71
CA ASP A 243 8.46 -17.13 -7.30
C ASP A 243 9.27 -15.96 -6.72
N GLN A 244 9.07 -14.74 -7.21
CA GLN A 244 9.64 -13.53 -6.60
C GLN A 244 9.09 -13.27 -5.20
N ILE A 245 7.77 -13.39 -5.02
CA ILE A 245 7.13 -13.23 -3.70
C ILE A 245 7.67 -14.29 -2.73
N ARG A 246 7.70 -15.57 -3.13
CA ARG A 246 8.24 -16.66 -2.30
C ARG A 246 9.70 -16.42 -1.93
N SER A 247 10.52 -15.98 -2.88
CA SER A 247 11.93 -15.68 -2.63
C SER A 247 12.10 -14.59 -1.58
N LYS A 248 11.33 -13.51 -1.68
CA LYS A 248 11.35 -12.40 -0.71
C LYS A 248 10.99 -12.81 0.72
N TYR A 249 10.05 -13.75 0.89
CA TYR A 249 9.65 -14.25 2.22
C TYR A 249 10.62 -15.24 2.85
N LEU A 250 11.52 -15.83 2.06
CA LEU A 250 12.45 -16.87 2.51
C LEU A 250 13.82 -16.30 2.84
N ILE A 251 14.27 -15.26 2.12
CA ILE A 251 15.58 -14.65 2.35
C ILE A 251 15.69 -14.13 3.79
N GLY A 252 16.78 -14.50 4.47
CA GLY A 252 17.07 -14.06 5.84
C GLY A 252 16.48 -14.94 6.94
N LYS A 253 15.65 -15.93 6.62
CA LYS A 253 15.18 -16.94 7.58
C LYS A 253 16.25 -18.01 7.82
N ILE A 254 16.06 -18.84 8.84
CA ILE A 254 16.99 -19.92 9.18
C ILE A 254 16.45 -21.27 8.68
N ALA A 255 17.32 -22.14 8.17
CA ALA A 255 16.97 -23.53 7.86
C ALA A 255 16.91 -24.37 9.16
N GLY A 256 15.77 -24.97 9.47
CA GLY A 256 15.59 -25.81 10.66
C GLY A 256 16.14 -27.24 10.52
N LYS A 257 16.45 -27.69 9.29
CA LYS A 257 17.07 -28.98 8.97
C LYS A 257 18.02 -28.85 7.78
N ASP A 258 18.96 -29.79 7.68
CA ASP A 258 19.81 -29.93 6.49
C ASP A 258 18.94 -30.27 5.28
N LEU A 259 19.10 -29.53 4.20
CA LEU A 259 18.45 -29.80 2.92
C LEU A 259 19.47 -30.39 1.96
N ILE A 260 19.16 -31.54 1.38
CA ILE A 260 20.07 -32.31 0.52
C ILE A 260 19.46 -32.41 -0.88
N ASP A 261 20.29 -32.26 -1.91
CA ASP A 261 19.91 -32.44 -3.31
C ASP A 261 19.73 -33.92 -3.69
N ASN A 262 19.30 -34.17 -4.92
CA ASN A 262 19.06 -35.54 -5.41
C ASN A 262 20.35 -36.35 -5.57
N MET A 263 21.52 -35.71 -5.53
CA MET A 263 22.84 -36.34 -5.63
C MET A 263 23.51 -36.56 -4.26
N GLY A 264 22.86 -36.15 -3.16
CA GLY A 264 23.40 -36.28 -1.82
C GLY A 264 24.26 -35.11 -1.34
N ASN A 265 24.35 -34.01 -2.09
CA ASN A 265 25.07 -32.81 -1.64
C ASN A 265 24.16 -31.88 -0.84
N ILE A 266 24.75 -31.17 0.12
CA ILE A 266 24.02 -30.22 0.95
C ILE A 266 23.69 -28.97 0.12
N ILE A 267 22.41 -28.59 0.11
CA ILE A 267 21.88 -27.33 -0.43
C ILE A 267 22.01 -26.22 0.62
N ILE A 268 21.60 -26.51 1.86
CA ILE A 268 21.78 -25.64 3.03
C ILE A 268 21.85 -26.47 4.31
N GLY A 269 22.75 -26.08 5.21
CA GLY A 269 22.86 -26.72 6.52
C GLY A 269 21.85 -26.17 7.53
N LYS A 270 21.48 -26.99 8.51
CA LYS A 270 20.69 -26.60 9.66
C LYS A 270 21.31 -25.38 10.34
N ASN A 271 20.46 -24.48 10.83
CA ASN A 271 20.79 -23.21 11.46
C ASN A 271 21.51 -22.19 10.55
N SER A 272 21.60 -22.45 9.24
CA SER A 272 22.17 -21.49 8.28
C SER A 272 21.10 -20.53 7.76
N ILE A 273 21.53 -19.32 7.41
CA ILE A 273 20.66 -18.29 6.83
C ILE A 273 20.32 -18.68 5.38
N ILE A 274 19.04 -18.61 5.04
CA ILE A 274 18.53 -18.84 3.70
C ILE A 274 18.89 -17.64 2.82
N THR A 275 19.67 -17.91 1.77
CA THR A 275 20.08 -16.92 0.77
C THR A 275 19.35 -17.14 -0.56
N GLU A 276 19.38 -16.16 -1.45
CA GLU A 276 18.81 -16.28 -2.80
C GLU A 276 19.40 -17.48 -3.56
N GLN A 277 20.72 -17.70 -3.45
CA GLN A 277 21.40 -18.84 -4.06
C GLN A 277 20.86 -20.19 -3.55
N THR A 278 20.56 -20.28 -2.25
CA THR A 278 19.94 -21.46 -1.64
C THR A 278 18.55 -21.71 -2.22
N ILE A 279 17.74 -20.66 -2.39
CA ILE A 279 16.37 -20.73 -2.92
C ILE A 279 16.41 -21.21 -4.37
N SER A 280 17.26 -20.62 -5.22
CA SER A 280 17.40 -21.04 -6.62
C SER A 280 17.94 -22.47 -6.74
N LYS A 281 18.84 -22.91 -5.85
CA LYS A 281 19.33 -24.29 -5.82
C LYS A 281 18.22 -25.25 -5.37
N ALA A 282 17.48 -24.93 -4.33
CA ALA A 282 16.35 -25.74 -3.85
C ALA A 282 15.20 -25.82 -4.87
N GLY A 283 14.92 -24.73 -5.60
CA GLY A 283 13.92 -24.68 -6.68
C GLY A 283 14.27 -25.61 -7.83
N ARG A 284 15.53 -25.55 -8.32
CA ARG A 284 16.03 -26.44 -9.38
C ARG A 284 15.96 -27.92 -9.01
N GLU A 285 16.18 -28.25 -7.74
CA GLU A 285 16.14 -29.63 -7.23
C GLU A 285 14.72 -30.09 -6.82
N GLY A 286 13.69 -29.23 -6.94
CA GLY A 286 12.32 -29.53 -6.49
C GLY A 286 12.17 -29.64 -4.97
N LYS A 287 13.15 -29.12 -4.20
CA LYS A 287 13.25 -29.20 -2.74
C LYS A 287 12.76 -27.93 -2.02
N LEU A 288 12.24 -26.96 -2.78
CA LEU A 288 11.74 -25.70 -2.23
C LEU A 288 10.59 -25.86 -1.21
N PRO A 289 9.59 -26.73 -1.41
CA PRO A 289 8.53 -26.95 -0.40
C PRO A 289 9.07 -27.48 0.92
N GLU A 290 10.08 -28.35 0.87
CA GLU A 290 10.74 -28.92 2.06
C GLU A 290 11.52 -27.84 2.83
N LEU A 291 12.14 -26.88 2.12
CA LEU A 291 12.78 -25.71 2.73
C LEU A 291 11.76 -24.81 3.44
N ILE A 292 10.61 -24.55 2.81
CA ILE A 292 9.54 -23.70 3.36
C ILE A 292 8.98 -24.30 4.66
N VAL A 293 8.74 -25.61 4.70
CA VAL A 293 8.18 -26.28 5.89
C VAL A 293 9.16 -26.28 7.06
N ASN A 294 10.46 -26.41 6.78
CA ASN A 294 11.48 -26.52 7.82
C ASN A 294 12.15 -25.19 8.17
N MET A 295 11.69 -24.03 7.66
CA MET A 295 12.29 -22.73 8.02
C MET A 295 11.90 -22.30 9.44
N THR A 296 12.81 -21.63 10.14
CA THR A 296 12.57 -21.03 11.45
C THR A 296 12.80 -19.51 11.39
N LEU A 297 12.03 -18.77 12.19
CA LEU A 297 12.24 -17.34 12.37
C LEU A 297 13.49 -17.13 13.24
N LEU A 298 14.25 -16.08 12.97
CA LEU A 298 15.23 -15.61 13.94
C LEU A 298 14.45 -15.08 15.14
N ASP A 299 14.57 -15.75 16.28
CA ASP A 299 14.23 -15.16 17.57
C ASP A 299 15.33 -14.11 17.84
N ILE A 300 15.05 -12.86 17.49
CA ILE A 300 15.88 -11.69 17.80
C ILE A 300 15.64 -11.29 19.26
#